data_AF-A0A841IHB3-F1
#
_entry.id   AF-A0A841IHB3-F1
#
_cell.length_a   1.000
_cell.length_b   1.000
_cell.length_c   1.000
_cell.angle_alpha   90.00
_cell.angle_beta   90.00
_cell.angle_gamma   90.00
#
_symmetry.space_group_name_H-M   'P 1'
#
loop_
_entity.id
_entity.type
_entity.pdbx_description
1 polymer ?
#
loop_
_entity_poly.entity_id
_entity_poly.type
_entity_poly.pdbx_seq_one_letter_code
_entity_poly.pdbx_strand_id
1 'polypeptide(L)'
;MLLDLLGQEWPTPAIAFAVSALGAFLGLSFAFRARKAPKGFFRWQWLALATLSLGGVSVWSTHFMAMMSWSPTGVAVRYDEVTTFAVGAVALVSLGIALTLTVHRRSAPWLLLGGVVGGGGIAAAHHTGTAAVAVHGELQHDMAATAASFAVALVAVTAALWIAAHRHGHLATACASLLLAFAVSAMHYTDMAGVTVVTPEYARRGAPEGAAITDLLLPLMVTLFVFLLICSLFLLLGVEEKRPDYARRPGHAAPVAPDTAQEEQDHYVPRHSAAPLTTNTPPPRRSPADDVWTRRR
;
A
#
# COMPACT_ATOMS: atom_id res chain seq x y z
N MET A 1 25.98 30.37 -5.31
CA MET A 1 24.60 30.87 -5.11
C MET A 1 23.54 29.81 -5.40
N LEU A 2 23.42 29.25 -6.62
CA LEU A 2 22.45 28.16 -6.91
C LEU A 2 22.79 26.85 -6.16
N LEU A 3 24.08 26.54 -6.02
CA LEU A 3 24.57 25.39 -5.24
C LEU A 3 24.58 25.64 -3.72
N ASP A 4 24.58 26.90 -3.27
CA ASP A 4 24.52 27.24 -1.84
C ASP A 4 23.07 27.19 -1.32
N LEU A 5 22.09 27.58 -2.15
CA LEU A 5 20.66 27.35 -1.92
C LEU A 5 20.32 25.84 -1.91
N LEU A 6 20.92 25.07 -2.82
CA LEU A 6 20.75 23.61 -2.84
C LEU A 6 21.48 22.90 -1.70
N GLY A 7 22.51 23.51 -1.09
CA GLY A 7 23.26 22.92 0.01
C GLY A 7 22.57 23.04 1.38
N GLN A 8 21.76 24.08 1.57
CA GLN A 8 21.15 24.42 2.87
C GLN A 8 19.63 24.14 2.93
N GLU A 9 18.92 24.14 1.79
CA GLU A 9 17.45 24.00 1.71
C GLU A 9 16.95 22.65 1.14
N TRP A 10 17.83 21.76 0.66
CA TRP A 10 17.43 20.44 0.15
C TRP A 10 16.87 19.43 1.17
N PRO A 11 17.17 19.46 2.49
CA PRO A 11 16.67 18.42 3.37
C PRO A 11 15.15 18.44 3.45
N THR A 12 14.51 19.61 3.34
CA THR A 12 13.05 19.74 3.46
C THR A 12 12.31 19.02 2.32
N PRO A 13 12.62 19.25 1.02
CA PRO A 13 12.10 18.45 -0.09
C PRO A 13 12.37 16.96 0.04
N ALA A 14 13.57 16.57 0.46
CA ALA A 14 13.96 15.17 0.57
C ALA A 14 13.20 14.46 1.72
N ILE A 15 13.03 15.13 2.86
CA ILE A 15 12.23 14.66 4.00
C ILE A 15 10.77 14.56 3.59
N ALA A 16 10.22 15.57 2.90
CA ALA A 16 8.85 15.55 2.41
C ALA A 16 8.62 14.36 1.46
N PHE A 17 9.55 14.12 0.52
CA PHE A 17 9.49 12.96 -0.37
C PHE A 17 9.55 11.64 0.41
N ALA A 18 10.46 11.52 1.40
CA ALA A 18 10.59 10.32 2.22
C ALA A 18 9.34 10.04 3.05
N VAL A 19 8.78 11.06 3.71
CA VAL A 19 7.50 10.96 4.44
C VAL A 19 6.38 10.59 3.48
N SER A 20 6.36 11.17 2.27
CA SER A 20 5.39 10.81 1.24
C SER A 20 5.48 9.33 0.87
N ALA A 21 6.69 8.85 0.60
CA ALA A 21 6.93 7.46 0.23
C ALA A 21 6.56 6.49 1.36
N LEU A 22 6.86 6.83 2.61
CA LEU A 22 6.48 6.03 3.78
C LEU A 22 4.96 5.99 3.98
N GLY A 23 4.28 7.13 3.90
CA GLY A 23 2.82 7.20 3.95
C GLY A 23 2.16 6.41 2.83
N ALA A 24 2.67 6.51 1.60
CA ALA A 24 2.18 5.73 0.48
C ALA A 24 2.43 4.23 0.66
N PHE A 25 3.58 3.84 1.20
CA PHE A 25 3.93 2.44 1.45
C PHE A 25 3.01 1.81 2.49
N LEU A 26 2.78 2.49 3.61
CA LEU A 26 1.85 2.05 4.65
C LEU A 26 0.42 2.00 4.10
N GLY A 27 0.00 3.05 3.39
CA GLY A 27 -1.32 3.13 2.74
C GLY A 27 -1.58 1.97 1.79
N LEU A 28 -0.65 1.66 0.88
CA LEU A 28 -0.77 0.52 -0.04
C LEU A 28 -0.71 -0.82 0.70
N SER A 29 0.08 -0.93 1.76
CA SER A 29 0.14 -2.13 2.60
C SER A 29 -1.20 -2.41 3.26
N PHE A 30 -1.87 -1.37 3.81
CA PHE A 30 -3.22 -1.48 4.34
C PHE A 30 -4.25 -1.78 3.24
N ALA A 31 -4.15 -1.14 2.07
CA ALA A 31 -5.03 -1.45 0.93
C ALA A 31 -4.88 -2.90 0.47
N PHE A 32 -3.68 -3.48 0.54
CA PHE A 32 -3.46 -4.90 0.28
C PHE A 32 -4.12 -5.80 1.33
N ARG A 33 -4.14 -5.39 2.60
CA ARG A 33 -4.89 -6.09 3.66
C ARG A 33 -6.40 -5.99 3.47
N ALA A 34 -6.91 -4.81 3.15
CA ALA A 34 -8.33 -4.60 2.83
C ALA A 34 -8.81 -5.54 1.72
N ARG A 35 -7.97 -5.79 0.71
CA ARG A 35 -8.24 -6.73 -0.38
C ARG A 35 -8.35 -8.20 0.06
N LYS A 36 -7.60 -8.59 1.09
CA LYS A 36 -7.59 -9.96 1.63
C LYS A 36 -8.63 -10.17 2.72
N ALA A 37 -9.04 -9.10 3.39
CA ALA A 37 -10.02 -9.15 4.46
C ALA A 37 -11.40 -9.62 3.93
N PRO A 38 -12.15 -10.39 4.74
CA PRO A 38 -13.56 -10.70 4.46
C PRO A 38 -14.37 -9.42 4.24
N LYS A 39 -15.48 -9.53 3.50
CA LYS A 39 -16.45 -8.42 3.39
C LYS A 39 -16.97 -8.08 4.79
N GLY A 40 -17.01 -6.80 5.16
CA GLY A 40 -17.52 -6.33 6.46
C GLY A 40 -16.61 -5.29 7.12
N PHE A 41 -16.78 -5.14 8.44
CA PHE A 41 -16.13 -4.09 9.25
C PHE A 41 -14.60 -4.06 9.10
N PHE A 42 -13.94 -5.21 9.18
CA PHE A 42 -12.48 -5.30 9.08
C PHE A 42 -11.94 -4.74 7.75
N ARG A 43 -12.62 -4.96 6.62
CA ARG A 43 -12.21 -4.38 5.34
C ARG A 43 -12.27 -2.86 5.36
N TRP A 44 -13.32 -2.29 5.92
CA TRP A 44 -13.47 -0.84 6.04
C TRP A 44 -12.45 -0.23 6.98
N GLN A 45 -12.09 -0.91 8.07
CA GLN A 45 -11.00 -0.49 8.96
C GLN A 45 -9.66 -0.41 8.21
N TRP A 46 -9.33 -1.43 7.40
CA TRP A 46 -8.11 -1.39 6.57
C TRP A 46 -8.16 -0.31 5.49
N LEU A 47 -9.32 -0.05 4.88
CA LEU A 47 -9.51 1.05 3.93
C LEU A 47 -9.38 2.42 4.60
N ALA A 48 -9.89 2.58 5.82
CA ALA A 48 -9.75 3.81 6.59
C ALA A 48 -8.27 4.09 6.90
N LEU A 49 -7.54 3.10 7.42
CA LEU A 49 -6.10 3.22 7.66
C LEU A 49 -5.32 3.50 6.36
N ALA A 50 -5.69 2.84 5.27
CA ALA A 50 -5.07 3.07 3.95
C ALA A 50 -5.28 4.52 3.50
N THR A 51 -6.50 5.03 3.60
CA THR A 51 -6.88 6.39 3.20
C THR A 51 -6.20 7.44 4.08
N LEU A 52 -6.18 7.24 5.40
CA LEU A 52 -5.51 8.16 6.34
C LEU A 52 -4.00 8.24 6.05
N SER A 53 -3.37 7.09 5.79
CA SER A 53 -1.94 7.05 5.51
C SER A 53 -1.59 7.64 4.13
N LEU A 54 -2.38 7.34 3.10
CA LEU A 54 -2.14 7.85 1.74
C LEU A 54 -2.52 9.33 1.61
N GLY A 55 -3.72 9.72 2.06
CA GLY A 55 -4.23 11.09 1.95
C GLY A 55 -3.60 12.04 2.98
N GLY A 56 -3.55 11.63 4.24
CA GLY A 56 -3.03 12.46 5.33
C GLY A 56 -1.50 12.54 5.33
N VAL A 57 -0.83 11.39 5.45
CA VAL A 57 0.64 11.39 5.55
C VAL A 57 1.30 11.63 4.19
N SER A 58 0.85 10.94 3.13
CA SER A 58 1.56 11.03 1.85
C SER A 58 1.25 12.29 1.03
N VAL A 59 -0.01 12.72 0.96
CA VAL A 59 -0.37 13.90 0.16
C VAL A 59 -0.39 15.18 1.00
N TRP A 60 -1.25 15.25 2.02
CA TRP A 60 -1.47 16.48 2.79
C TRP A 60 -0.21 16.99 3.50
N SER A 61 0.51 16.10 4.17
CA SER A 61 1.74 16.48 4.88
C SER A 61 2.85 16.94 3.95
N THR A 62 2.99 16.27 2.80
CA THR A 62 3.99 16.63 1.77
C THR A 62 3.67 18.00 1.18
N HIS A 63 2.40 18.26 0.89
CA HIS A 63 1.97 19.56 0.42
C HIS A 63 2.28 20.66 1.43
N PHE A 64 1.96 20.43 2.72
CA PHE A 64 2.30 21.37 3.78
C PHE A 64 3.82 21.60 3.87
N MET A 65 4.62 20.52 3.93
CA MET A 65 6.09 20.61 3.97
C MET A 65 6.69 21.33 2.76
N ALA A 66 6.15 21.12 1.56
CA ALA A 66 6.62 21.78 0.36
C ALA A 66 6.28 23.27 0.35
N MET A 67 5.11 23.67 0.86
CA MET A 67 4.77 25.09 1.07
C MET A 67 5.71 25.77 2.08
N MET A 68 6.17 25.06 3.13
CA MET A 68 7.15 25.63 4.07
C MET A 68 8.52 25.88 3.43
N SER A 69 8.89 25.04 2.47
CA SER A 69 10.13 25.21 1.70
C SER A 69 10.03 26.36 0.69
N TRP A 70 8.82 26.81 0.36
CA TRP A 70 8.59 27.93 -0.53
C TRP A 70 8.48 29.22 0.29
N SER A 71 9.60 29.94 0.41
CA SER A 71 9.64 31.27 1.00
C SER A 71 9.97 32.31 -0.09
N PRO A 72 8.98 33.05 -0.62
CA PRO A 72 9.25 34.20 -1.48
C PRO A 72 10.04 35.24 -0.69
N THR A 73 11.22 35.60 -1.17
CA THR A 73 12.04 36.62 -0.53
C THR A 73 11.27 37.95 -0.47
N GLY A 74 11.08 38.50 0.73
CA GLY A 74 10.49 39.82 0.94
C GLY A 74 8.96 39.87 1.10
N VAL A 75 8.25 38.73 1.14
CA VAL A 75 6.78 38.70 1.35
C VAL A 75 6.44 37.88 2.59
N ALA A 76 5.70 38.48 3.53
CA ALA A 76 5.16 37.73 4.67
C ALA A 76 4.00 36.85 4.18
N VAL A 77 4.19 35.53 4.19
CA VAL A 77 3.16 34.55 3.82
C VAL A 77 2.40 34.14 5.09
N ARG A 78 1.08 34.26 5.06
CA ARG A 78 0.19 33.76 6.12
C ARG A 78 -0.76 32.72 5.55
N TYR A 79 -1.21 31.83 6.41
CA TYR A 79 -2.04 30.69 6.03
C TYR A 79 -3.37 30.77 6.77
N ASP A 80 -4.45 30.54 6.04
CA ASP A 80 -5.74 30.25 6.62
C ASP A 80 -5.78 28.81 7.15
N GLU A 81 -6.06 28.67 8.44
CA GLU A 81 -6.14 27.39 9.14
C GLU A 81 -7.24 26.51 8.53
N VAL A 82 -8.37 27.10 8.16
CA VAL A 82 -9.53 26.37 7.61
C VAL A 82 -9.19 25.77 6.25
N THR A 83 -8.57 26.55 5.37
CA THR A 83 -8.17 26.07 4.04
C THR A 83 -7.05 25.02 4.13
N THR A 84 -6.17 25.09 5.14
CA THR A 84 -5.14 24.07 5.38
C THR A 84 -5.75 22.69 5.70
N PHE A 85 -6.80 22.64 6.52
CA PHE A 85 -7.53 21.40 6.78
C PHE A 85 -8.36 20.94 5.57
N ALA A 86 -8.85 21.88 4.75
CA ALA A 86 -9.57 21.56 3.52
C ALA A 86 -8.72 20.78 2.52
N VAL A 87 -7.42 21.12 2.37
CA VAL A 87 -6.47 20.34 1.55
C VAL A 87 -6.43 18.87 1.98
N GLY A 88 -6.32 18.64 3.30
CA GLY A 88 -6.33 17.30 3.88
C GLY A 88 -7.63 16.57 3.58
N ALA A 89 -8.79 17.22 3.80
CA ALA A 89 -10.09 16.62 3.53
C ALA A 89 -10.26 16.21 2.05
N VAL A 90 -9.86 17.07 1.11
CA VAL A 90 -9.91 16.76 -0.34
C VAL A 90 -9.03 15.55 -0.66
N ALA A 91 -7.81 15.50 -0.13
CA ALA A 91 -6.90 14.38 -0.33
C ALA A 91 -7.45 13.07 0.26
N LEU A 92 -8.00 13.10 1.48
CA LEU A 92 -8.59 11.93 2.13
C LEU A 92 -9.79 11.40 1.36
N VAL A 93 -10.74 12.27 0.98
CA VAL A 93 -11.96 11.86 0.28
C VAL A 93 -11.63 11.27 -1.09
N SER A 94 -10.85 11.98 -1.89
CA SER A 94 -10.51 11.54 -3.25
C SER A 94 -9.73 10.22 -3.27
N LEU A 95 -8.69 10.09 -2.45
CA LEU A 95 -7.90 8.86 -2.38
C LEU A 95 -8.68 7.71 -1.72
N GLY A 96 -9.55 8.00 -0.75
CA GLY A 96 -10.45 7.02 -0.18
C GLY A 96 -11.43 6.44 -1.21
N ILE A 97 -12.00 7.29 -2.06
CA ILE A 97 -12.82 6.85 -3.19
C ILE A 97 -11.97 6.02 -4.16
N ALA A 98 -10.82 6.52 -4.60
CA ALA A 98 -9.93 5.80 -5.53
C ALA A 98 -9.52 4.41 -5.01
N LEU A 99 -9.14 4.30 -3.74
CA LEU A 99 -8.82 3.02 -3.10
C LEU A 99 -10.05 2.11 -3.01
N THR A 100 -11.21 2.65 -2.64
CA THR A 100 -12.45 1.86 -2.55
C THR A 100 -12.81 1.29 -3.92
N LEU A 101 -12.75 2.08 -4.99
CA LEU A 101 -13.02 1.63 -6.36
C LEU A 101 -12.09 0.47 -6.76
N THR A 102 -10.79 0.66 -6.56
CA THR A 102 -9.75 -0.28 -7.01
C THR A 102 -9.64 -1.55 -6.14
N VAL A 103 -10.00 -1.47 -4.86
CA VAL A 103 -10.07 -2.64 -3.96
C VAL A 103 -11.26 -3.54 -4.31
N HIS A 104 -12.39 -2.96 -4.73
CA HIS A 104 -13.60 -3.73 -5.06
C HIS A 104 -13.59 -4.29 -6.49
N ARG A 105 -13.02 -3.56 -7.46
CA ARG A 105 -13.06 -3.91 -8.89
C ARG A 105 -11.68 -3.71 -9.52
N ARG A 106 -11.11 -4.77 -10.11
CA ARG A 106 -9.75 -4.77 -10.67
C ARG A 106 -9.67 -4.63 -12.19
N SER A 107 -10.81 -4.48 -12.88
CA SER A 107 -10.77 -4.34 -14.33
C SER A 107 -10.24 -2.96 -14.72
N ALA A 108 -9.63 -2.89 -15.91
CA ALA A 108 -9.07 -1.67 -16.49
C ALA A 108 -9.93 -0.40 -16.29
N PRO A 109 -11.26 -0.40 -16.54
CA PRO A 109 -12.06 0.81 -16.37
C PRO A 109 -12.10 1.33 -14.92
N TRP A 110 -12.08 0.46 -13.90
CA TRP A 110 -12.10 0.90 -12.50
C TRP A 110 -10.73 1.40 -12.03
N LEU A 111 -9.64 0.88 -12.62
CA LEU A 111 -8.31 1.41 -12.38
C LEU A 111 -8.14 2.79 -13.01
N LEU A 112 -8.64 2.98 -14.24
CA LEU A 112 -8.66 4.30 -14.89
C LEU A 112 -9.50 5.29 -14.09
N LEU A 113 -10.71 4.90 -13.67
CA LEU A 113 -11.55 5.75 -12.83
C LEU A 113 -10.89 6.08 -11.48
N GLY A 114 -10.27 5.09 -10.83
CA GLY A 114 -9.50 5.31 -9.61
C GLY A 114 -8.31 6.24 -9.82
N GLY A 115 -7.63 6.14 -10.97
CA GLY A 115 -6.55 7.02 -11.38
C GLY A 115 -7.02 8.46 -11.61
N VAL A 116 -8.15 8.65 -12.29
CA VAL A 116 -8.78 9.96 -12.50
C VAL A 116 -9.19 10.60 -11.17
N VAL A 117 -9.86 9.85 -10.31
CA VAL A 117 -10.31 10.35 -9.00
C VAL A 117 -9.12 10.64 -8.09
N GLY A 118 -8.13 9.74 -8.03
CA GLY A 118 -6.96 9.90 -7.18
C GLY A 118 -6.01 10.99 -7.65
N GLY A 119 -5.66 11.00 -8.94
CA GLY A 119 -4.80 12.01 -9.55
C GLY A 119 -5.46 13.39 -9.54
N GLY A 120 -6.73 13.46 -9.91
CA GLY A 120 -7.50 14.71 -9.83
C GLY A 120 -7.69 15.19 -8.39
N GLY A 121 -7.82 14.27 -7.44
CA GLY A 121 -7.84 14.58 -6.01
C GLY A 121 -6.54 15.21 -5.51
N ILE A 122 -5.39 14.66 -5.91
CA ILE A 122 -4.07 15.23 -5.57
C ILE A 122 -3.94 16.63 -6.16
N ALA A 123 -4.34 16.82 -7.42
CA ALA A 123 -4.28 18.13 -8.05
C ALA A 123 -5.24 19.14 -7.41
N ALA A 124 -6.47 18.73 -7.10
CA ALA A 124 -7.44 19.57 -6.40
C ALA A 124 -6.98 19.94 -4.99
N ALA A 125 -6.35 19.00 -4.26
CA ALA A 125 -5.74 19.29 -2.96
C ALA A 125 -4.63 20.34 -3.11
N HIS A 126 -3.79 20.22 -4.14
CA HIS A 126 -2.73 21.18 -4.40
C HIS A 126 -3.26 22.59 -4.70
N HIS A 127 -4.22 22.72 -5.63
CA HIS A 127 -4.80 24.04 -5.95
C HIS A 127 -5.61 24.65 -4.80
N THR A 128 -6.31 23.83 -4.02
CA THR A 128 -6.96 24.31 -2.79
C THR A 128 -5.92 24.90 -1.83
N GLY A 129 -4.74 24.28 -1.76
CA GLY A 129 -3.65 24.77 -0.91
C GLY A 129 -2.97 26.02 -1.45
N THR A 130 -2.76 26.13 -2.77
CA THR A 130 -2.24 27.38 -3.35
C THR A 130 -3.23 28.54 -3.20
N ALA A 131 -4.53 28.28 -3.24
CA ALA A 131 -5.56 29.26 -2.93
C ALA A 131 -5.59 29.69 -1.45
N ALA A 132 -5.03 28.88 -0.54
CA ALA A 132 -4.90 29.21 0.88
C ALA A 132 -3.79 30.23 1.18
N VAL A 133 -2.88 30.44 0.22
CA VAL A 133 -1.71 31.28 0.39
C VAL A 133 -2.13 32.75 0.33
N ALA A 134 -2.16 33.42 1.49
CA ALA A 134 -2.38 34.85 1.56
C ALA A 134 -1.05 35.60 1.39
N VAL A 135 -0.88 36.23 0.23
CA VAL A 135 0.24 37.14 -0.09
C VAL A 135 -0.29 38.54 -0.38
N HIS A 136 0.55 39.56 -0.16
CA HIS A 136 0.25 40.93 -0.60
C HIS A 136 0.43 41.05 -2.12
N GLY A 137 -0.41 40.35 -2.89
CA GLY A 137 -0.38 40.25 -4.35
C GLY A 137 -1.32 39.17 -4.89
N GLU A 138 -1.34 39.01 -6.21
CA GLU A 138 -2.11 37.94 -6.87
C GLU A 138 -1.16 36.83 -7.35
N LEU A 139 -1.53 35.59 -7.03
CA LEU A 139 -0.88 34.39 -7.58
C LEU A 139 -1.50 34.10 -8.95
N GLN A 140 -0.74 34.34 -10.01
CA GLN A 140 -1.14 33.95 -11.36
C GLN A 140 -0.57 32.57 -11.66
N HIS A 141 -1.44 31.67 -12.12
CA HIS A 141 -1.08 30.32 -12.53
C HIS A 141 -1.06 30.23 -14.06
N ASP A 142 0.04 29.74 -14.63
CA ASP A 142 0.08 29.33 -16.04
C ASP A 142 -0.78 28.08 -16.25
N MET A 143 -1.80 28.20 -17.09
CA MET A 143 -2.72 27.10 -17.41
C MET A 143 -2.00 25.89 -18.04
N ALA A 144 -0.90 26.12 -18.77
CA ALA A 144 -0.13 25.03 -19.38
C ALA A 144 0.62 24.22 -18.30
N ALA A 145 1.29 24.89 -17.36
CA ALA A 145 1.93 24.25 -16.22
C ALA A 145 0.91 23.47 -15.36
N THR A 146 -0.26 24.07 -15.06
CA THR A 146 -1.35 23.42 -14.33
C THR A 146 -1.88 22.17 -15.05
N ALA A 147 -2.08 22.25 -16.37
CA ALA A 147 -2.53 21.09 -17.14
C ALA A 147 -1.47 19.97 -17.18
N ALA A 148 -0.20 20.34 -17.30
CA ALA A 148 0.91 19.39 -17.27
C ALA A 148 1.05 18.72 -15.89
N SER A 149 0.93 19.48 -14.80
CA SER A 149 0.99 18.99 -13.42
C SER A 149 -0.12 17.96 -13.16
N PHE A 150 -1.35 18.26 -13.62
CA PHE A 150 -2.49 17.34 -13.58
C PHE A 150 -2.25 16.06 -14.37
N ALA A 151 -1.71 16.17 -15.60
CA ALA A 151 -1.41 15.01 -16.43
C ALA A 151 -0.37 14.08 -15.79
N VAL A 152 0.67 14.64 -15.16
CA VAL A 152 1.68 13.88 -14.40
C VAL A 152 1.02 13.12 -13.25
N ALA A 153 0.20 13.78 -12.44
CA ALA A 153 -0.52 13.13 -11.34
C ALA A 153 -1.43 12.01 -11.84
N LEU A 154 -2.21 12.26 -12.89
CA LEU A 154 -3.12 11.27 -13.47
C LEU A 154 -2.39 10.01 -13.91
N VAL A 155 -1.32 10.16 -14.69
CA VAL A 155 -0.55 9.02 -15.23
C VAL A 155 0.14 8.26 -14.11
N ALA A 156 0.84 8.95 -13.22
CA ALA A 156 1.62 8.30 -12.17
C ALA A 156 0.74 7.59 -11.12
N VAL A 157 -0.39 8.19 -10.72
CA VAL A 157 -1.35 7.55 -9.81
C VAL A 157 -1.99 6.33 -10.46
N THR A 158 -2.39 6.43 -11.73
CA THR A 158 -2.96 5.29 -12.47
C THR A 158 -1.96 4.14 -12.55
N ALA A 159 -0.70 4.44 -12.87
CA ALA A 159 0.37 3.46 -12.92
C ALA A 159 0.64 2.82 -11.54
N ALA A 160 0.66 3.62 -10.47
CA ALA A 160 0.84 3.09 -9.11
C ALA A 160 -0.32 2.18 -8.67
N LEU A 161 -1.57 2.58 -8.96
CA LEU A 161 -2.75 1.73 -8.71
C LEU A 161 -2.70 0.45 -9.54
N TRP A 162 -2.24 0.51 -10.79
CA TRP A 162 -2.07 -0.66 -11.64
C TRP A 162 -1.02 -1.63 -11.08
N ILE A 163 0.14 -1.13 -10.64
CA ILE A 163 1.19 -1.93 -9.98
C ILE A 163 0.61 -2.55 -8.71
N ALA A 164 -0.05 -1.75 -7.87
CA ALA A 164 -0.65 -2.22 -6.64
C ALA A 164 -1.72 -3.30 -6.88
N ALA A 165 -2.48 -3.22 -7.97
CA ALA A 165 -3.54 -4.15 -8.34
C ALA A 165 -3.02 -5.49 -8.90
N HIS A 166 -1.97 -5.46 -9.72
CA HIS A 166 -1.49 -6.62 -10.48
C HIS A 166 -0.23 -7.28 -9.93
N ARG A 167 0.59 -6.56 -9.16
CA ARG A 167 1.83 -7.08 -8.57
C ARG A 167 1.65 -7.34 -7.08
N HIS A 168 2.41 -8.30 -6.56
CA HIS A 168 2.34 -8.72 -5.17
C HIS A 168 3.74 -8.74 -4.55
N GLY A 169 3.81 -8.51 -3.24
CA GLY A 169 5.05 -8.53 -2.47
C GLY A 169 5.58 -7.14 -2.12
N HIS A 170 6.55 -7.10 -1.21
CA HIS A 170 7.08 -5.86 -0.63
C HIS A 170 7.75 -4.95 -1.67
N LEU A 171 8.44 -5.53 -2.66
CA LEU A 171 9.08 -4.78 -3.73
C LEU A 171 8.06 -4.03 -4.60
N ALA A 172 6.95 -4.70 -4.97
CA ALA A 172 5.89 -4.06 -5.74
C ALA A 172 5.24 -2.90 -4.98
N THR A 173 5.00 -3.08 -3.67
CA THR A 173 4.49 -2.02 -2.80
C THR A 173 5.48 -0.85 -2.71
N ALA A 174 6.77 -1.13 -2.55
CA ALA A 174 7.82 -0.11 -2.50
C ALA A 174 7.94 0.67 -3.82
N CYS A 175 7.92 -0.01 -4.97
CA CYS A 175 7.93 0.67 -6.27
C CYS A 175 6.69 1.55 -6.46
N ALA A 176 5.50 1.04 -6.13
CA ALA A 176 4.26 1.81 -6.25
C ALA A 176 4.21 3.00 -5.28
N SER A 177 4.74 2.86 -4.06
CA SER A 177 4.80 3.97 -3.09
C SER A 177 5.78 5.05 -3.51
N LEU A 178 6.95 4.67 -4.05
CA LEU A 178 7.90 5.63 -4.62
C LEU A 178 7.31 6.36 -5.83
N LEU A 179 6.55 5.65 -6.68
CA LEU A 179 5.87 6.26 -7.81
C LEU A 179 4.78 7.24 -7.38
N LEU A 180 4.04 6.96 -6.31
CA LEU A 180 3.09 7.90 -5.73
C LEU A 180 3.77 9.12 -5.11
N ALA A 181 4.85 8.93 -4.36
CA ALA A 181 5.63 10.04 -3.82
C ALA A 181 6.18 10.92 -4.94
N PHE A 182 6.72 10.29 -6.00
CA PHE A 182 7.14 10.99 -7.20
C PHE A 182 5.98 11.74 -7.86
N ALA A 183 4.79 11.14 -7.97
CA ALA A 183 3.61 11.81 -8.52
C ALA A 183 3.27 13.09 -7.77
N VAL A 184 3.25 13.03 -6.44
CA VAL A 184 2.94 14.19 -5.58
C VAL A 184 4.01 15.27 -5.73
N SER A 185 5.30 14.90 -5.64
CA SER A 185 6.39 15.88 -5.76
C SER A 185 6.49 16.48 -7.15
N ALA A 186 6.44 15.66 -8.21
CA ALA A 186 6.54 16.13 -9.59
C ALA A 186 5.35 17.03 -9.94
N MET A 187 4.14 16.67 -9.54
CA MET A 187 2.96 17.53 -9.74
C MET A 187 3.13 18.85 -9.01
N HIS A 188 3.50 18.83 -7.73
CA HIS A 188 3.71 20.03 -6.93
C HIS A 188 4.73 21.00 -7.56
N TYR A 189 5.93 20.51 -7.90
CA TYR A 189 6.97 21.37 -8.46
C TYR A 189 6.66 21.83 -9.88
N THR A 190 5.95 21.02 -10.68
CA THR A 190 5.53 21.42 -12.02
C THR A 190 4.50 22.55 -11.95
N ASP A 191 3.54 22.47 -11.04
CA ASP A 191 2.53 23.51 -10.84
C ASP A 191 3.17 24.80 -10.34
N MET A 192 4.01 24.71 -9.30
CA MET A 192 4.71 25.85 -8.72
C MET A 192 5.68 26.52 -9.71
N ALA A 193 6.24 25.79 -10.67
CA ALA A 193 7.05 26.39 -11.74
C ALA A 193 6.25 27.33 -12.67
N GLY A 194 4.93 27.14 -12.73
CA GLY A 194 4.00 28.02 -13.46
C GLY A 194 3.37 29.12 -12.61
N VAL A 195 3.76 29.25 -11.34
CA VAL A 195 3.24 30.28 -10.43
C VAL A 195 4.09 31.54 -10.49
N THR A 196 3.44 32.67 -10.80
CA THR A 196 4.06 34.01 -10.76
C THR A 196 3.34 34.90 -9.75
N VAL A 197 4.10 35.58 -8.90
CA VAL A 197 3.56 36.52 -7.91
C VAL A 197 3.55 37.92 -8.51
N VAL A 198 2.35 38.47 -8.72
CA VAL A 198 2.18 39.87 -9.13
C VAL A 198 1.98 40.72 -7.88
N THR A 199 3.00 41.48 -7.51
CA THR A 199 2.95 42.39 -6.36
C THR A 199 2.25 43.70 -6.74
N PRO A 200 1.34 44.24 -5.91
CA PRO A 200 0.64 45.50 -6.18
C PRO A 200 1.60 46.70 -6.06
N GLU A 201 1.32 47.75 -6.83
CA GLU A 201 2.08 49.02 -6.83
C GLU A 201 2.19 49.68 -5.44
N TYR A 202 1.24 49.38 -4.54
CA TYR A 202 1.25 49.79 -3.15
C TYR A 202 1.04 48.58 -2.22
N ALA A 203 2.10 48.15 -1.55
CA ALA A 203 2.03 47.11 -0.53
C ALA A 203 1.52 47.67 0.80
N ARG A 204 0.49 47.05 1.39
CA ARG A 204 0.04 47.36 2.76
C ARG A 204 1.19 47.09 3.73
N ARG A 205 1.52 48.05 4.61
CA ARG A 205 2.51 47.84 5.68
C ARG A 205 1.91 46.95 6.78
N GLY A 206 2.53 45.79 7.01
CA GLY A 206 2.14 44.82 8.05
C GLY A 206 2.10 43.39 7.52
N ALA A 207 2.30 42.39 8.39
CA ALA A 207 2.07 40.99 8.01
C ALA A 207 0.56 40.78 7.71
N PRO A 208 0.18 40.00 6.69
CA PRO A 208 -1.23 39.62 6.46
C PRO A 208 -1.83 38.95 7.71
N GLU A 209 -3.14 38.83 7.86
CA GLU A 209 -3.76 38.06 8.97
C GLU A 209 -3.59 36.54 8.78
N GLY A 210 -3.47 35.76 9.88
CA GLY A 210 -3.25 34.30 9.85
C GLY A 210 -2.15 33.80 10.81
N ALA A 211 -1.98 32.48 10.88
CA ALA A 211 -0.95 31.85 11.72
C ALA A 211 0.43 31.85 11.05
N ALA A 212 1.49 31.89 11.86
CA ALA A 212 2.83 31.60 11.37
C ALA A 212 2.97 30.09 11.13
N ILE A 213 3.47 29.70 9.96
CA ILE A 213 3.70 28.27 9.60
C ILE A 213 4.52 27.55 10.69
N THR A 214 5.49 28.25 11.29
CA THR A 214 6.41 27.69 12.29
C THR A 214 5.68 27.15 13.52
N ASP A 215 4.55 27.75 13.90
CA ASP A 215 3.79 27.34 15.07
C ASP A 215 3.00 26.04 14.80
N LEU A 216 2.68 25.78 13.53
CA LEU A 216 1.96 24.58 13.09
C LEU A 216 2.92 23.42 12.74
N LEU A 217 4.20 23.72 12.49
CA LEU A 217 5.21 22.76 12.03
C LEU A 217 5.50 21.67 13.07
N LEU A 218 5.85 22.07 14.30
CA LEU A 218 6.25 21.13 15.34
C LEU A 218 5.11 20.18 15.73
N PRO A 219 3.86 20.64 16.02
CA PRO A 219 2.75 19.75 16.30
C PRO A 219 2.47 18.79 15.14
N LEU A 220 2.49 19.28 13.91
CA LEU A 220 2.23 18.45 12.72
C LEU A 220 3.27 17.35 12.57
N MET A 221 4.58 17.67 12.65
CA MET A 221 5.64 16.66 12.53
C MET A 221 5.53 15.59 13.63
N VAL A 222 5.27 15.99 14.87
CA VAL A 222 5.09 15.07 15.99
C VAL A 222 3.87 14.16 15.76
N THR A 223 2.72 14.73 15.39
CA THR A 223 1.50 13.96 15.11
C THR A 223 1.72 12.96 13.98
N LEU A 224 2.35 13.37 12.88
CA LEU A 224 2.63 12.48 11.75
C LEU A 224 3.60 11.37 12.10
N PHE A 225 4.66 11.70 12.86
CA PHE A 225 5.62 10.70 13.31
C PHE A 225 4.97 9.65 14.21
N VAL A 226 4.19 10.08 15.21
CA VAL A 226 3.44 9.18 16.08
C VAL A 226 2.45 8.33 15.29
N PHE A 227 1.73 8.94 14.35
CA PHE A 227 0.78 8.21 13.49
C PHE A 227 1.49 7.14 12.62
N LEU A 228 2.64 7.48 12.04
CA LEU A 228 3.47 6.53 11.28
C LEU A 228 3.94 5.36 12.17
N LEU A 229 4.37 5.64 13.41
CA LEU A 229 4.77 4.60 14.35
C LEU A 229 3.60 3.67 14.71
N ILE A 230 2.42 4.22 14.99
CA ILE A 230 1.21 3.44 15.28
C ILE A 230 0.84 2.56 14.07
N CYS A 231 0.85 3.12 12.85
CA CYS A 231 0.56 2.37 11.64
C CYS A 231 1.59 1.25 11.39
N SER A 232 2.88 1.55 11.61
CA SER A 232 3.96 0.57 11.51
C SER A 232 3.78 -0.57 12.50
N LEU A 233 3.45 -0.26 13.76
CA LEU A 233 3.14 -1.26 14.80
C LEU A 233 1.94 -2.12 14.39
N PHE A 234 0.87 -1.51 13.87
CA PHE A 234 -0.32 -2.23 13.42
C PHE A 234 -0.03 -3.15 12.21
N LEU A 235 0.90 -2.74 11.34
CA LEU A 235 1.43 -3.63 10.31
C LEU A 235 2.23 -4.77 10.93
N LEU A 236 3.15 -4.51 11.84
CA LEU A 236 3.98 -5.56 12.47
C LEU A 236 3.11 -6.61 13.18
N LEU A 237 2.19 -6.18 14.04
CA LEU A 237 1.28 -7.08 14.77
C LEU A 237 0.40 -7.91 13.83
N GLY A 238 -0.08 -7.32 12.74
CA GLY A 238 -0.85 -8.08 11.74
C GLY A 238 -0.01 -8.94 10.80
N VAL A 239 1.33 -8.86 10.82
CA VAL A 239 2.22 -9.85 10.19
C VAL A 239 2.35 -11.09 11.09
N GLU A 240 2.48 -10.89 12.41
CA GLU A 240 2.61 -11.97 13.40
C GLU A 240 1.42 -12.92 13.37
N GLU A 241 0.18 -12.41 13.27
CA GLU A 241 -1.05 -13.22 13.20
C GLU A 241 -1.07 -14.16 11.97
N LYS A 242 -0.22 -13.89 10.97
CA LYS A 242 -0.15 -14.66 9.72
C LYS A 242 1.10 -15.54 9.59
N ARG A 243 1.98 -15.60 10.60
CA ARG A 243 3.01 -16.66 10.63
C ARG A 243 2.27 -17.99 10.64
N PRO A 244 2.50 -18.89 9.66
CA PRO A 244 1.97 -20.25 9.76
C PRO A 244 2.49 -20.82 11.07
N ASP A 245 1.57 -21.20 11.94
CA ASP A 245 1.89 -21.85 13.20
C ASP A 245 2.46 -23.24 12.88
N TYR A 246 3.75 -23.28 12.53
CA TYR A 246 4.48 -24.53 12.27
C TYR A 246 4.56 -25.40 13.54
N ALA A 247 4.27 -24.84 14.71
CA ALA A 247 4.15 -25.59 15.97
C ALA A 247 2.85 -26.40 16.04
N ARG A 248 1.83 -26.08 15.23
CA ARG A 248 0.62 -26.89 15.07
C ARG A 248 0.73 -27.78 13.85
N ARG A 249 1.68 -28.73 13.87
CA ARG A 249 1.56 -29.92 13.01
C ARG A 249 0.17 -30.53 13.29
N PRO A 250 -0.68 -30.73 12.28
CA PRO A 250 -1.77 -31.69 12.42
C PRO A 250 -1.11 -32.99 12.89
N GLY A 251 -1.62 -33.55 13.99
CA GLY A 251 -1.01 -34.69 14.65
C GLY A 251 -0.58 -35.74 13.63
N HIS A 252 0.53 -36.42 13.92
CA HIS A 252 0.64 -37.79 13.46
C HIS A 252 -0.74 -38.42 13.69
N ALA A 253 -1.41 -38.80 12.60
CA ALA A 253 -2.53 -39.69 12.70
C ALA A 253 -2.01 -40.84 13.56
N ALA A 254 -2.57 -40.98 14.76
CA ALA A 254 -2.30 -42.14 15.59
C ALA A 254 -2.49 -43.36 14.67
N PRO A 255 -1.57 -44.34 14.68
CA PRO A 255 -1.78 -45.57 13.93
C PRO A 255 -3.18 -46.06 14.29
N VAL A 256 -4.04 -46.19 13.29
CA VAL A 256 -5.36 -46.80 13.46
C VAL A 256 -5.08 -48.16 14.11
N ALA A 257 -5.45 -48.29 15.37
CA ALA A 257 -5.38 -49.57 16.06
C ALA A 257 -6.23 -50.55 15.22
N PRO A 258 -5.69 -51.71 14.80
CA PRO A 258 -6.47 -52.69 14.10
C PRO A 258 -7.68 -53.06 14.97
N ASP A 259 -8.85 -53.02 14.35
CA ASP A 259 -10.12 -53.38 14.95
C ASP A 259 -10.01 -54.79 15.56
N THR A 260 -9.90 -54.88 16.88
CA THR A 260 -9.93 -56.15 17.61
C THR A 260 -11.37 -56.62 17.68
N ALA A 261 -11.86 -57.23 16.61
CA ALA A 261 -13.04 -58.08 16.62
C ALA A 261 -13.08 -58.98 15.39
N GLN A 262 -12.44 -60.15 15.50
CA GLN A 262 -12.98 -61.49 15.18
C GLN A 262 -11.80 -62.43 14.96
N GLU A 263 -11.50 -63.21 16.01
CA GLU A 263 -10.67 -64.40 15.92
C GLU A 263 -11.35 -65.42 14.98
N GLU A 264 -11.03 -65.35 13.69
CA GLU A 264 -11.13 -66.52 12.82
C GLU A 264 -9.74 -67.16 12.85
N GLN A 265 -9.59 -68.18 13.71
CA GLN A 265 -8.38 -68.98 13.85
C GLN A 265 -8.14 -69.78 12.56
N ASP A 266 -7.64 -69.10 11.53
CA ASP A 266 -7.15 -69.77 10.34
C ASP A 266 -5.82 -70.42 10.68
N HIS A 267 -5.88 -71.74 10.82
CA HIS A 267 -4.83 -72.62 11.28
C HIS A 267 -3.63 -72.57 10.33
N TYR A 268 -2.69 -71.64 10.56
CA TYR A 268 -1.45 -71.53 9.80
C TYR A 268 -0.55 -72.74 10.06
N VAL A 269 -0.41 -73.63 9.06
CA VAL A 269 0.53 -74.76 9.08
C VAL A 269 1.83 -74.34 8.37
N PRO A 270 2.98 -74.31 9.06
CA PRO A 270 4.27 -74.02 8.45
C PRO A 270 4.64 -75.04 7.37
N ARG A 271 5.12 -74.56 6.22
CA ARG A 271 5.43 -75.35 5.01
C ARG A 271 6.55 -76.40 5.14
N HIS A 272 7.09 -76.61 6.33
CA HIS A 272 8.21 -77.51 6.60
C HIS A 272 7.99 -78.42 7.82
N SER A 273 6.74 -78.69 8.23
CA SER A 273 6.47 -79.84 9.09
C SER A 273 6.43 -81.11 8.23
N ALA A 274 7.40 -81.99 8.44
CA ALA A 274 7.39 -83.33 7.85
C ALA A 274 6.19 -84.11 8.40
N ALA A 275 5.19 -84.37 7.54
CA ALA A 275 4.06 -85.23 7.89
C ALA A 275 4.38 -86.70 7.57
N PRO A 276 3.94 -87.67 8.40
CA PRO A 276 4.16 -89.09 8.16
C PRO A 276 3.39 -89.61 6.94
N LEU A 277 4.01 -90.52 6.21
CA LEU A 277 3.40 -91.26 5.09
C LEU A 277 2.21 -92.12 5.57
N THR A 278 0.97 -91.70 5.29
CA THR A 278 -0.18 -92.62 5.22
C THR A 278 -1.15 -92.24 4.09
N THR A 279 -1.13 -93.10 3.06
CA THR A 279 -2.24 -93.55 2.19
C THR A 279 -3.02 -92.56 1.30
N ASN A 280 -2.76 -92.71 -0.02
CA ASN A 280 -3.68 -92.75 -1.16
C ASN A 280 -4.66 -91.59 -1.44
N THR A 281 -4.13 -90.51 -2.02
CA THR A 281 -4.91 -89.64 -2.93
C THR A 281 -3.98 -89.09 -4.03
N PRO A 282 -4.28 -89.24 -5.33
CA PRO A 282 -3.44 -88.67 -6.39
C PRO A 282 -3.59 -87.13 -6.42
N PRO A 283 -2.50 -86.37 -6.61
CA PRO A 283 -2.57 -84.91 -6.67
C PRO A 283 -3.28 -84.44 -7.96
N PRO A 284 -4.05 -83.33 -7.91
CA PRO A 284 -4.65 -82.73 -9.09
C PRO A 284 -3.56 -82.22 -10.06
N ARG A 285 -3.76 -82.46 -11.36
CA ARG A 285 -2.87 -81.98 -12.43
C ARG A 285 -2.80 -80.46 -12.41
N ARG A 286 -1.61 -79.90 -12.20
CA ARG A 286 -1.36 -78.46 -12.41
C ARG A 286 -1.45 -78.14 -13.90
N SER A 287 -2.23 -77.12 -14.25
CA SER A 287 -2.29 -76.53 -15.59
C SER A 287 -1.01 -75.73 -15.88
N PRO A 288 -0.42 -75.76 -17.09
CA PRO A 288 0.87 -75.12 -17.38
C PRO A 288 0.86 -73.58 -17.47
N ALA A 289 -0.21 -72.91 -17.03
CA ALA A 289 -0.43 -71.49 -17.32
C ALA A 289 0.11 -70.51 -16.26
N ASP A 290 0.59 -71.00 -15.11
CA ASP A 290 0.98 -70.13 -13.98
C ASP A 290 2.50 -69.87 -13.86
N ASP A 291 3.29 -70.23 -14.86
CA ASP A 291 4.72 -69.90 -14.88
C ASP A 291 4.98 -68.49 -15.45
N VAL A 292 4.93 -67.49 -14.56
CA VAL A 292 5.17 -66.07 -14.83
C VAL A 292 6.64 -65.75 -15.23
N TRP A 293 7.55 -66.73 -15.19
CA TRP A 293 9.00 -66.50 -15.31
C TRP A 293 9.67 -67.00 -16.59
N THR A 294 8.93 -67.17 -17.70
CA THR A 294 9.59 -67.46 -19.00
C THR A 294 8.97 -66.72 -20.19
N ARG A 295 9.54 -65.55 -20.54
CA ARG A 295 9.78 -65.25 -21.97
C ARG A 295 11.18 -64.70 -22.17
N ARG A 296 11.90 -65.43 -23.02
CA ARG A 296 13.31 -65.25 -23.42
C ARG A 296 13.46 -64.12 -24.44
N ARG A 297 14.65 -63.52 -24.37
CA ARG A 297 15.55 -62.99 -25.41
C ARG A 297 14.96 -62.54 -26.75
#